data_AF-A0A3D4QJR1-F1
#
_entry.id   AF-A0A3D4QJR1-F1
#
_cell.length_a   1.000
_cell.length_b   1.000
_cell.length_c   1.000
_cell.angle_alpha   90.00
_cell.angle_beta   90.00
_cell.angle_gamma   90.00
#
_symmetry.space_group_name_H-M   'P 1'
#
loop_
_entity.id
_entity.type
_entity.pdbx_description
1 polymer ?
#
loop_
_entity_poly.entity_id
_entity_poly.type
_entity_poly.pdbx_seq_one_letter_code
_entity_poly.pdbx_strand_id
1 'polypeptide(L)'
;MTASWTGYAYLISSVLFILALRGLSSPETARRGNMMAIIGMAIAIVTTLMDPGVMSFGMIILAILIGGTIGTVTALKIQMTALPQLVAAFHSLVGMAA
;
A
#
# COMPACT_ATOMS: atom_id res chain seq x y z
N MET A 1 -2.77 -6.33 20.17
CA MET A 1 -3.73 -5.20 20.15
C MET A 1 -5.11 -5.73 20.53
N THR A 2 -6.00 -4.99 21.20
CA THR A 2 -7.38 -5.50 21.42
C THR A 2 -8.20 -5.34 20.13
N ALA A 3 -9.20 -6.21 19.93
CA ALA A 3 -10.01 -6.23 18.71
C ALA A 3 -10.62 -4.86 18.34
N SER A 4 -11.01 -4.07 19.35
CA SER A 4 -11.58 -2.72 19.17
C SER A 4 -10.57 -1.75 18.54
N TRP A 5 -9.32 -1.74 19.01
CA TRP A 5 -8.28 -0.87 18.45
C TRP A 5 -7.91 -1.25 17.02
N THR A 6 -7.87 -2.55 16.71
CA THR A 6 -7.66 -3.05 15.34
C THR A 6 -8.76 -2.56 14.40
N GLY A 7 -10.02 -2.67 14.84
CA GLY A 7 -11.17 -2.18 14.07
C GLY A 7 -11.10 -0.68 13.78
N TYR A 8 -10.77 0.14 14.78
CA TYR A 8 -10.61 1.59 14.58
C TYR A 8 -9.46 1.94 13.63
N ALA A 9 -8.32 1.26 13.75
CA ALA A 9 -7.17 1.50 12.87
C ALA A 9 -7.49 1.15 11.40
N TYR A 10 -8.16 0.02 11.16
CA TYR A 10 -8.63 -0.34 9.82
C TYR A 10 -9.72 0.61 9.29
N LEU A 11 -10.62 1.11 10.15
CA LEU A 11 -11.59 2.13 9.75
C LEU A 11 -10.90 3.43 9.32
N ILE A 12 -9.92 3.91 10.10
CA ILE A 12 -9.13 5.09 9.76
C ILE A 12 -8.40 4.88 8.43
N SER A 13 -7.72 3.74 8.26
CA SER A 13 -7.06 3.37 7.00
C SER A 13 -8.03 3.38 5.82
N SER A 14 -9.23 2.82 5.98
CA SER A 14 -10.24 2.76 4.93
C SER A 14 -10.74 4.16 4.53
N VAL A 15 -10.98 5.03 5.51
CA VAL A 15 -11.34 6.44 5.26
C VAL A 15 -10.23 7.16 4.51
N LEU A 16 -8.96 6.96 4.88
CA LEU A 16 -7.82 7.55 4.18
C LEU A 16 -7.73 7.09 2.72
N PHE A 17 -8.01 5.82 2.42
CA PHE A 17 -8.06 5.34 1.03
C PHE A 17 -9.20 5.98 0.22
N ILE A 18 -10.39 6.17 0.82
CA ILE A 18 -11.50 6.89 0.16
C ILE A 18 -11.10 8.34 -0.13
N LEU A 19 -10.48 9.03 0.83
CA LEU A 19 -10.00 10.41 0.65
C LEU A 19 -8.86 10.49 -0.37
N ALA A 20 -7.99 9.49 -0.43
CA ALA A 20 -6.93 9.39 -1.42
C ALA A 20 -7.49 9.31 -2.84
N LEU A 21 -8.46 8.41 -3.08
CA LEU A 21 -9.13 8.29 -4.39
C LEU A 21 -9.81 9.59 -4.81
N ARG A 22 -10.50 10.26 -3.86
CA ARG A 22 -11.08 11.59 -4.11
C ARG A 22 -10.02 12.63 -4.49
N GLY A 23 -8.88 12.63 -3.79
CA GLY A 23 -7.79 13.56 -4.07
C GLY A 23 -7.08 13.29 -5.40
N LEU A 24 -7.03 12.04 -5.86
CA LEU A 24 -6.42 11.68 -7.15
C LEU A 24 -7.26 12.11 -8.36
N SER A 25 -8.54 12.46 -8.15
CA SER A 25 -9.45 12.90 -9.22
C SER A 25 -9.22 14.35 -9.70
N SER A 26 -8.35 15.13 -9.05
CA SER A 26 -8.01 16.50 -9.48
C SER A 26 -6.50 16.75 -9.42
N PRO A 27 -5.88 17.41 -10.43
CA PRO A 27 -4.44 17.71 -10.41
C PRO A 27 -4.00 18.53 -9.19
N GLU A 28 -4.85 19.45 -8.71
CA GLU A 28 -4.57 20.34 -7.60
C GLU A 28 -4.46 19.58 -6.27
N THR A 29 -5.21 18.48 -6.13
CA THR A 29 -5.27 17.68 -4.90
C THR A 29 -4.52 16.36 -4.99
N ALA A 30 -4.06 15.95 -6.17
CA ALA A 30 -3.43 14.65 -6.43
C ALA A 30 -2.26 14.33 -5.50
N ARG A 31 -1.38 15.30 -5.22
CA ARG A 31 -0.23 15.09 -4.31
C ARG A 31 -0.67 14.81 -2.88
N ARG A 32 -1.72 15.51 -2.40
CA ARG A 32 -2.31 15.25 -1.08
C ARG A 32 -3.04 13.90 -1.06
N GLY A 33 -3.76 13.58 -2.14
CA GLY A 33 -4.37 12.28 -2.37
C GLY A 33 -3.38 11.12 -2.18
N ASN A 34 -2.25 11.20 -2.89
CA ASN A 34 -1.19 10.19 -2.79
C ASN A 34 -0.60 10.06 -1.37
N MET A 35 -0.40 11.18 -0.67
CA MET A 35 0.09 11.14 0.72
C MET A 35 -0.89 10.42 1.66
N MET A 36 -2.20 10.67 1.50
CA MET A 36 -3.23 9.98 2.28
C MET A 36 -3.22 8.46 2.02
N ALA A 37 -3.00 8.02 0.77
CA ALA A 37 -2.86 6.60 0.45
C ALA A 37 -1.64 5.97 1.14
N ILE A 38 -0.48 6.66 1.14
CA ILE A 38 0.73 6.17 1.79
C ILE A 38 0.51 6.02 3.30
N ILE A 39 -0.11 7.02 3.95
CA ILE A 39 -0.41 6.98 5.39
C ILE A 39 -1.41 5.86 5.69
N GLY A 40 -2.47 5.72 4.89
CA GLY A 40 -3.46 4.64 5.04
C GLY A 40 -2.80 3.26 4.94
N MET A 41 -2.00 3.02 3.91
CA MET A 41 -1.28 1.76 3.72
C MET A 41 -0.32 1.45 4.89
N ALA A 42 0.40 2.46 5.40
CA ALA A 42 1.29 2.29 6.54
C ALA A 42 0.51 1.89 7.81
N ILE A 43 -0.63 2.53 8.08
CA ILE A 43 -1.51 2.18 9.21
C ILE A 43 -2.00 0.74 9.07
N ALA A 44 -2.46 0.34 7.88
CA ALA A 44 -2.92 -1.03 7.64
C ALA A 44 -1.83 -2.07 7.90
N ILE A 45 -0.63 -1.88 7.33
CA ILE A 45 0.51 -2.81 7.53
C ILE A 45 0.87 -2.92 9.00
N VAL A 46 1.06 -1.78 9.69
CA VAL A 46 1.44 -1.77 11.11
C VAL A 46 0.36 -2.44 11.97
N THR A 47 -0.90 -2.16 11.69
CA THR A 47 -2.05 -2.78 12.38
C THR A 47 -2.04 -4.30 12.23
N THR A 48 -1.81 -4.79 11.01
CA THR A 48 -1.72 -6.24 10.73
C THR A 48 -0.50 -6.87 11.41
N LEU A 49 0.66 -6.19 11.41
CA LEU A 49 1.86 -6.68 12.09
C LEU A 49 1.72 -6.72 13.62
N MET A 50 0.84 -5.91 14.21
CA MET A 50 0.55 -5.91 15.65
C MET A 50 -0.46 -7.00 16.07
N ASP A 51 -0.93 -7.81 15.13
CA ASP A 51 -1.77 -8.96 15.43
C ASP A 51 -0.97 -10.05 16.18
N PRO A 52 -1.46 -10.56 17.31
CA PRO A 52 -0.75 -11.58 18.10
C PRO A 52 -0.46 -12.89 17.35
N GLY A 53 -1.18 -13.19 16.26
CA GLY A 53 -0.94 -14.37 15.42
C GLY A 53 0.26 -14.21 14.48
N VAL A 54 0.81 -13.01 14.33
CA VAL A 54 2.00 -12.76 13.50
C VAL A 54 3.25 -13.16 14.27
N MET A 55 3.90 -14.25 13.86
CA MET A 55 5.12 -14.74 14.50
C MET A 55 6.38 -14.53 13.67
N SER A 56 6.28 -14.50 12.33
CA SER A 56 7.44 -14.51 11.43
C SER A 56 7.85 -13.11 10.95
N PHE A 57 8.10 -12.18 11.88
CA PHE A 57 8.46 -10.79 11.56
C PHE A 57 9.67 -10.69 10.63
N GLY A 58 10.70 -11.52 10.85
CA GLY A 58 11.91 -11.53 10.03
C GLY A 58 11.63 -11.85 8.56
N MET A 59 10.81 -12.87 8.27
CA MET A 59 10.44 -13.21 6.90
C MET A 59 9.54 -12.15 6.27
N ILE A 60 8.59 -11.58 7.04
CA ILE A 60 7.68 -10.56 6.53
C ILE A 60 8.46 -9.31 6.14
N ILE A 61 9.35 -8.82 7.02
CA ILE A 61 10.19 -7.65 6.72
C ILE A 61 11.08 -7.93 5.52
N LEU A 62 11.69 -9.12 5.43
CA LEU A 62 12.51 -9.51 4.29
C LEU A 62 11.70 -9.52 2.98
N ALA A 63 10.50 -10.08 2.99
CA ALA A 63 9.62 -10.11 1.82
C ALA A 63 9.19 -8.69 1.40
N ILE A 64 8.83 -7.82 2.35
CA ILE A 64 8.51 -6.41 2.09
C ILE A 64 9.71 -5.68 1.48
N LEU A 65 10.92 -5.89 2.01
CA LEU A 65 12.13 -5.26 1.48
C LEU A 65 12.44 -5.73 0.07
N ILE A 66 12.36 -7.04 -0.20
CA ILE A 66 12.62 -7.60 -1.53
C ILE A 66 11.58 -7.08 -2.53
N GLY A 67 10.28 -7.27 -2.26
CA GLY A 67 9.20 -6.86 -3.15
C GLY A 67 9.15 -5.35 -3.34
N GLY A 68 9.26 -4.59 -2.24
CA GLY A 68 9.27 -3.13 -2.26
C GLY A 68 10.46 -2.55 -3.02
N THR A 69 11.65 -3.14 -2.88
CA THR A 69 12.85 -2.69 -3.62
C THR A 69 12.69 -2.98 -5.11
N ILE A 70 12.29 -4.19 -5.49
CA ILE A 70 12.08 -4.57 -6.91
C ILE A 70 11.01 -3.66 -7.54
N GLY A 71 9.87 -3.49 -6.86
CA GLY A 71 8.79 -2.61 -7.33
C GLY A 71 9.25 -1.16 -7.50
N THR A 72 9.95 -0.61 -6.51
CA THR A 72 10.47 0.76 -6.54
C THR A 72 11.46 0.97 -7.67
N VAL A 73 12.46 0.09 -7.80
CA VAL A 73 13.48 0.21 -8.86
C VAL A 73 12.84 0.10 -10.24
N THR A 74 11.89 -0.82 -10.41
CA THR A 74 11.19 -0.99 -11.70
C THR A 74 10.35 0.24 -12.04
N ALA A 75 9.60 0.77 -11.07
CA ALA A 75 8.76 1.96 -11.27
C ALA A 75 9.58 3.23 -11.58
N LEU A 76 10.77 3.38 -10.99
CA LEU A 76 11.64 4.54 -11.25
C LEU A 76 12.37 4.48 -12.59
N LYS A 77 12.59 3.28 -13.15
CA LYS A 77 13.36 3.08 -14.39
C LYS A 77 12.49 2.93 -15.64
N ILE A 78 11.18 2.77 -15.49
CA ILE A 78 10.26 2.56 -16.61
C ILE A 78 10.16 3.83 -17.49
N GLN A 79 9.95 3.63 -18.79
CA GLN A 79 9.60 4.73 -19.69
C GLN A 79 8.13 5.12 -19.50
N MET A 80 7.81 6.42 -19.53
CA MET A 80 6.43 6.91 -19.40
C MET A 80 5.50 6.40 -20.50
N THR A 81 6.04 6.04 -21.68
CA THR A 81 5.32 5.41 -22.78
C THR A 81 4.89 3.97 -22.47
N ALA A 82 5.57 3.31 -21.52
CA ALA A 82 5.31 1.94 -21.11
C ALA A 82 4.55 1.85 -19.77
N LEU A 83 4.02 2.97 -19.27
CA LEU A 83 3.25 3.01 -18.03
C LEU A 83 2.05 2.04 -18.03
N PRO A 84 1.25 1.89 -19.11
CA PRO A 84 0.13 0.95 -19.13
C PRO A 84 0.55 -0.51 -18.89
N GLN A 85 1.68 -0.94 -19.46
CA GLN A 85 2.22 -2.29 -19.32
C GLN A 85 2.72 -2.54 -17.90
N LEU A 86 3.37 -1.55 -17.28
CA LEU A 86 3.79 -1.64 -15.88
C LEU A 86 2.59 -1.81 -14.94
N VAL A 87 1.52 -1.04 -15.15
CA VAL A 87 0.30 -1.13 -14.35
C VAL A 87 -0.36 -2.50 -14.50
N ALA A 88 -0.40 -3.06 -15.71
CA ALA A 88 -0.92 -4.40 -15.96
C ALA A 88 -0.08 -5.48 -15.26
N ALA A 89 1.25 -5.38 -15.32
CA ALA A 89 2.15 -6.29 -14.63
C ALA A 89 1.94 -6.25 -13.10
N PHE A 90 1.87 -5.05 -12.50
CA PHE A 90 1.60 -4.93 -11.06
C PHE A 90 0.21 -5.47 -10.67
N HIS A 91 -0.83 -5.28 -11.48
CA HIS A 91 -2.13 -5.90 -11.22
C HIS A 91 -2.09 -7.43 -11.27
N SER A 92 -1.31 -8.01 -12.19
CA SER A 92 -1.15 -9.47 -12.25
C SER A 92 -0.46 -10.04 -10.99
N LEU A 93 0.49 -9.31 -10.41
CA LEU A 93 1.14 -9.68 -9.16
C LEU A 93 0.19 -9.54 -7.96
N VAL A 94 -0.66 -8.51 -7.94
CA VAL A 94 -1.71 -8.38 -6.92
C VAL A 94 -2.70 -9.55 -7.00
N GLY A 95 -3.08 -9.96 -8.22
CA GLY A 95 -3.94 -11.13 -8.42
C GLY A 95 -3.31 -12.46 -7.99
N MET A 96 -1.98 -12.59 -8.09
CA MET A 96 -1.25 -13.78 -7.59
C MET A 96 -1.18 -13.82 -6.06
N ALA A 97 -1.21 -12.66 -5.40
CA ALA A 97 -1.13 -12.54 -3.94
C ALA A 97 -2.47 -12.73 -3.22
N ALA A 98 -3.60 -12.60 -3.93
CA ALA A 98 -4.95 -12.74 -3.40
C ALA A 98 -5.42 -14.20 -3.40
#